data_AF-A0AAV5CJN5-F1
#
_entry.id   AF-A0AAV5CJN5-F1
#
_cell.length_a   1.000
_cell.length_b   1.000
_cell.length_c   1.000
_cell.angle_alpha   90.00
_cell.angle_beta   90.00
_cell.angle_gamma   90.00
#
_symmetry.space_group_name_H-M   'P 1'
#
loop_
_entity.id
_entity.type
_entity.pdbx_description
1 polymer ?
#
loop_
_entity_poly.entity_id
_entity_poly.type
_entity_poly.pdbx_seq_one_letter_code
_entity_poly.pdbx_strand_id
1 'polypeptide(L)'
;MEPWRRHAQPDALSSLPAELLDDILTRLDLRDAVRTSALSRAWRRRWESLPALSLFLLHHHHPGTLPLVVASVLRNAARISRLCVKGDPQSTWHGLRNRRDLFRLHSSIFSCLHLVSLELQKCQFPPLPAGFAGFPSLQELNLTTVRDEADEWVIQAPNLRSLTIRSKDYQGWQFGELPRLSDATVDLESYVDEHDFGEFLAGVAHVGKITIAAGYLPEVLILFTSYLSSW
;
A
#
# COMPACT_ATOMS: atom_id res chain seq x y z
N MET A 1 -15.42 -31.93 47.82
CA MET A 1 -14.77 -32.07 46.50
C MET A 1 -15.78 -31.59 45.46
N GLU A 2 -15.56 -30.43 44.83
CA GLU A 2 -16.56 -29.82 43.94
C GLU A 2 -16.46 -30.32 42.48
N PRO A 3 -17.57 -30.74 41.84
CA PRO A 3 -17.54 -31.44 40.55
C PRO A 3 -17.70 -30.54 39.30
N TRP A 4 -17.49 -29.22 39.39
CA TRP A 4 -17.85 -28.29 38.29
C TRP A 4 -16.67 -27.75 37.48
N ARG A 5 -15.54 -28.45 37.41
CA ARG A 5 -14.56 -28.16 36.34
C ARG A 5 -15.16 -28.60 35.00
N ARG A 6 -16.01 -27.75 34.41
CA ARG A 6 -16.26 -27.78 32.97
C ARG A 6 -14.89 -27.65 32.32
N HIS A 7 -14.37 -28.76 31.81
CA HIS A 7 -13.26 -28.72 30.89
C HIS A 7 -13.82 -28.00 29.67
N ALA A 8 -13.52 -26.70 29.55
CA ALA A 8 -13.79 -25.98 28.32
C ALA A 8 -13.00 -26.73 27.24
N GLN A 9 -13.71 -27.55 26.47
CA GLN A 9 -13.14 -28.20 25.30
C GLN A 9 -12.42 -27.11 24.51
N PRO A 10 -11.14 -27.32 24.12
CA PRO A 10 -10.46 -26.38 23.25
C PRO A 10 -11.37 -26.13 22.05
N ASP A 11 -11.68 -24.87 21.81
CA ASP A 11 -12.47 -24.44 20.66
C ASP A 11 -11.92 -25.15 19.40
N ALA A 12 -12.80 -25.79 18.61
CA ALA A 12 -12.39 -26.70 17.53
C ALA A 12 -11.44 -26.00 16.54
N LEU A 13 -11.64 -24.69 16.33
CA LEU A 13 -10.72 -23.84 15.57
C LEU A 13 -9.36 -23.68 16.24
N SER A 14 -9.33 -23.50 17.57
CA SER A 14 -8.10 -23.38 18.35
C SER A 14 -7.30 -24.69 18.46
N SER A 15 -7.86 -25.83 18.02
CA SER A 15 -7.17 -27.12 17.95
C SER A 15 -6.32 -27.31 16.69
N LEU A 16 -6.46 -26.43 15.69
CA LEU A 16 -5.67 -26.47 14.46
C LEU A 16 -4.21 -26.04 14.70
N PRO A 17 -3.25 -26.57 13.92
CA PRO A 17 -1.88 -26.06 13.89
C PRO A 17 -1.82 -24.56 13.59
N ALA A 18 -0.82 -23.87 14.15
CA ALA A 18 -0.67 -22.42 14.03
C ALA A 18 -0.57 -21.97 12.56
N GLU A 19 0.06 -22.78 11.72
CA GLU A 19 0.27 -22.49 10.31
C GLU A 19 -1.05 -22.42 9.52
N LEU A 20 -2.02 -23.29 9.87
CA LEU A 20 -3.34 -23.26 9.24
C LEU A 20 -4.18 -22.07 9.71
N LEU A 21 -4.00 -21.67 10.97
CA LEU A 21 -4.66 -20.49 11.52
C LEU A 21 -4.13 -19.21 10.88
N ASP A 22 -2.82 -19.14 10.70
CA ASP A 22 -2.16 -18.02 10.01
C ASP A 22 -2.60 -17.98 8.54
N ASP A 23 -2.69 -19.11 7.84
CA ASP A 23 -3.22 -19.17 6.46
C ASP A 23 -4.67 -18.67 6.37
N ILE A 24 -5.55 -19.10 7.29
CA ILE A 24 -6.92 -18.56 7.38
C ILE A 24 -6.89 -17.04 7.53
N LEU A 25 -6.10 -16.52 8.48
CA LEU A 25 -6.05 -15.09 8.75
C LEU A 25 -5.45 -14.27 7.60
N THR A 26 -4.46 -14.79 6.87
CA THR A 26 -3.88 -14.09 5.70
C THR A 26 -4.86 -13.95 4.53
N ARG A 27 -5.92 -14.76 4.51
CA ARG A 27 -7.01 -14.68 3.52
C ARG A 27 -8.12 -13.72 3.93
N LEU A 28 -8.11 -13.21 5.16
CA LEU A 28 -9.07 -12.23 5.65
C LEU A 28 -8.55 -10.81 5.43
N ASP A 29 -9.48 -9.86 5.32
CA ASP A 29 -9.13 -8.47 5.52
C ASP A 29 -8.75 -8.22 6.99
N LEU A 30 -8.04 -7.12 7.25
CA LEU A 30 -7.55 -6.80 8.58
C LEU A 30 -8.70 -6.67 9.59
N ARG A 31 -9.86 -6.14 9.18
CA ARG A 31 -11.00 -5.96 10.07
C ARG A 31 -11.53 -7.31 10.52
N ASP A 32 -11.69 -8.24 9.61
CA ASP A 32 -12.16 -9.59 9.89
C ASP A 32 -11.10 -10.42 10.62
N ALA A 33 -9.81 -10.26 10.28
CA ALA A 33 -8.69 -10.82 11.04
C ALA A 33 -8.69 -10.32 12.50
N VAL A 34 -8.88 -9.01 12.73
CA VAL A 34 -8.99 -8.44 14.08
C VAL A 34 -10.25 -8.96 14.79
N ARG A 35 -11.39 -9.11 14.10
CA ARG A 35 -12.63 -9.66 14.69
C ARG A 35 -12.45 -11.07 15.21
N THR A 36 -11.58 -11.88 14.62
CA THR A 36 -11.26 -13.22 15.16
C THR A 36 -10.69 -13.17 16.58
N SER A 37 -10.14 -12.01 17.02
CA SER A 37 -9.65 -11.81 18.39
C SER A 37 -10.70 -12.02 19.48
N ALA A 38 -11.99 -11.94 19.12
CA ALA A 38 -13.12 -12.19 20.01
C ALA A 38 -13.45 -13.69 20.17
N LEU A 39 -12.95 -14.56 19.30
CA LEU A 39 -13.26 -16.00 19.31
C LEU A 39 -12.68 -16.70 20.55
N SER A 40 -11.39 -16.48 20.82
CA SER A 40 -10.73 -17.07 22.00
C SER A 40 -9.44 -16.33 22.38
N ARG A 41 -8.88 -16.66 23.56
CA ARG A 41 -7.58 -16.11 24.00
C ARG A 41 -6.45 -16.44 23.02
N ALA A 42 -6.54 -17.57 22.32
CA ALA A 42 -5.54 -17.99 21.34
C ALA A 42 -5.57 -17.13 20.06
N TRP A 43 -6.72 -16.53 19.72
CA TRP A 43 -6.87 -15.68 18.54
C TRP A 43 -6.58 -14.20 18.80
N ARG A 44 -6.64 -13.76 20.07
CA ARG A 44 -6.61 -12.35 20.48
C ARG A 44 -5.52 -11.48 19.83
N ARG A 45 -4.33 -12.03 19.60
CA ARG A 45 -3.17 -11.30 19.07
C ARG A 45 -2.53 -11.98 17.86
N ARG A 46 -3.15 -13.00 17.28
CA ARG A 46 -2.55 -13.72 16.15
C ARG A 46 -2.40 -12.86 14.91
N TRP A 47 -3.34 -11.95 14.67
CA TRP A 47 -3.24 -11.01 13.57
C TRP A 47 -2.01 -10.09 13.67
N GLU A 48 -1.48 -9.83 14.87
CA GLU A 48 -0.28 -8.99 15.10
C GLU A 48 1.00 -9.64 14.56
N SER A 49 1.04 -10.97 14.47
CA SER A 49 2.20 -11.72 13.96
C SER A 49 2.17 -11.98 12.46
N LEU A 50 1.11 -11.56 11.75
CA LEU A 50 0.97 -11.87 10.33
C LEU A 50 1.94 -11.06 9.47
N PRO A 51 2.64 -11.72 8.51
CA PRO A 51 3.57 -11.03 7.63
C PRO A 51 2.87 -10.22 6.54
N ALA A 52 1.57 -10.47 6.30
CA ALA A 52 0.78 -9.84 5.26
C ALA A 52 -0.58 -9.41 5.80
N LEU A 53 -0.98 -8.16 5.54
CA LEU A 53 -2.28 -7.63 5.91
C LEU A 53 -2.92 -6.88 4.74
N SER A 54 -4.21 -7.12 4.52
CA SER A 54 -5.02 -6.40 3.55
C SER A 54 -6.08 -5.56 4.24
N LEU A 55 -6.31 -4.34 3.77
CA LEU A 55 -7.17 -3.34 4.38
C LEU A 55 -8.15 -2.86 3.32
N PHE A 56 -9.40 -3.31 3.39
CA PHE A 56 -10.47 -2.86 2.49
C PHE A 56 -11.36 -1.84 3.20
N LEU A 57 -11.40 -0.63 2.67
CA LEU A 57 -12.14 0.49 3.25
C LEU A 57 -13.37 0.77 2.38
N LEU A 58 -14.49 0.13 2.71
CA LEU A 58 -15.79 0.35 2.07
C LEU A 58 -16.38 1.73 2.47
N HIS A 59 -16.99 2.46 1.54
CA HIS A 59 -17.55 3.81 1.75
C HIS A 59 -18.67 3.91 2.80
N HIS A 60 -19.15 2.79 3.34
CA HIS A 60 -20.27 2.76 4.29
C HIS A 60 -19.92 3.10 5.75
N HIS A 61 -18.72 3.62 6.03
CA HIS A 61 -18.31 3.98 7.39
C HIS A 61 -18.15 5.48 7.56
N HIS A 62 -18.72 6.00 8.63
CA HIS A 62 -18.54 7.38 9.06
C HIS A 62 -17.04 7.74 9.15
N PRO A 63 -16.62 8.95 8.72
CA PRO A 63 -15.23 9.38 8.61
C PRO A 63 -14.44 9.44 9.94
N GLY A 64 -15.03 9.03 11.07
CA GLY A 64 -14.41 9.11 12.40
C GLY A 64 -13.89 7.78 12.98
N THR A 65 -14.33 6.61 12.48
CA THR A 65 -14.13 5.33 13.21
C THR A 65 -12.97 4.48 12.67
N LEU A 66 -12.62 4.64 11.39
CA LEU A 66 -11.57 3.86 10.72
C LEU A 66 -10.12 4.29 11.05
N PRO A 67 -9.78 5.57 11.31
CA PRO A 67 -8.39 5.97 11.50
C PRO A 67 -7.71 5.35 12.73
N LEU A 68 -8.42 5.22 13.85
CA LEU A 68 -7.83 4.76 15.12
C LEU A 68 -7.55 3.26 15.15
N VAL A 69 -8.41 2.45 14.54
CA VAL A 69 -8.20 1.00 14.45
C VAL A 69 -7.04 0.71 13.49
N VAL A 70 -7.00 1.37 12.34
CA VAL A 70 -5.87 1.26 11.40
C VAL A 70 -4.57 1.76 12.05
N ALA A 71 -4.61 2.88 12.78
CA ALA A 71 -3.45 3.43 13.48
C ALA A 71 -2.88 2.51 14.56
N SER A 72 -3.76 1.90 15.36
CA SER A 72 -3.36 0.98 16.44
C SER A 72 -2.84 -0.35 15.89
N VAL A 73 -3.43 -0.84 14.80
CA VAL A 73 -2.91 -2.01 14.09
C VAL A 73 -1.55 -1.71 13.48
N LEU A 74 -1.41 -0.68 12.66
CA LEU A 74 -0.15 -0.33 11.99
C LEU A 74 0.99 -0.08 13.01
N ARG A 75 0.66 0.44 14.19
CA ARG A 75 1.62 0.65 15.28
C ARG A 75 2.11 -0.67 15.92
N ASN A 76 1.24 -1.67 16.03
CA ASN A 76 1.58 -2.98 16.60
C ASN A 76 2.13 -3.96 15.56
N ALA A 77 2.06 -3.58 14.30
CA ALA A 77 2.44 -4.34 13.11
C ALA A 77 3.95 -4.30 12.81
N ALA A 78 4.78 -4.46 13.83
CA ALA A 78 6.25 -4.39 13.71
C ALA A 78 6.84 -5.41 12.72
N ARG A 79 6.07 -6.41 12.26
CA ARG A 79 6.53 -7.50 11.38
C ARG A 79 5.84 -7.53 10.02
N ILE A 80 5.01 -6.55 9.69
CA ILE A 80 4.36 -6.56 8.38
C ILE A 80 5.43 -6.40 7.29
N SER A 81 5.48 -7.40 6.42
CA SER A 81 6.28 -7.39 5.19
C SER A 81 5.44 -7.01 3.97
N ARG A 82 4.13 -7.26 3.98
CA ARG A 82 3.22 -6.93 2.89
C ARG A 82 1.99 -6.20 3.40
N LEU A 83 1.77 -4.98 2.91
CA LEU A 83 0.58 -4.20 3.24
C LEU A 83 -0.15 -3.83 1.97
N CYS A 84 -1.44 -4.18 1.92
CA CYS A 84 -2.35 -3.81 0.85
C CYS A 84 -3.47 -2.94 1.43
N VAL A 85 -3.56 -1.68 1.02
CA VAL A 85 -4.65 -0.77 1.40
C VAL A 85 -5.45 -0.44 0.16
N LYS A 86 -6.72 -0.88 0.15
CA LYS A 86 -7.65 -0.69 -0.96
C LYS A 86 -8.83 0.14 -0.50
N GLY A 87 -9.00 1.30 -1.11
CA GLY A 87 -10.26 2.04 -1.07
C GLY A 87 -11.38 1.26 -1.79
N ASP A 88 -12.61 1.75 -1.64
CA ASP A 88 -13.80 1.07 -2.12
C ASP A 88 -13.73 0.72 -3.63
N PRO A 89 -13.92 -0.54 -4.02
CA PRO A 89 -13.89 -0.94 -5.42
C PRO A 89 -14.99 -0.29 -6.28
N GLN A 90 -16.15 0.05 -5.70
CA GLN A 90 -17.29 0.64 -6.44
C GLN A 90 -17.10 2.11 -6.78
N SER A 91 -16.21 2.81 -6.07
CA SER A 91 -15.85 4.18 -6.44
C SER A 91 -15.06 4.15 -7.76
N THR A 92 -15.72 4.43 -8.88
CA THR A 92 -15.00 4.58 -10.15
C THR A 92 -14.00 5.73 -10.01
N TRP A 93 -12.80 5.56 -10.53
CA TRP A 93 -11.74 6.58 -10.50
C TRP A 93 -12.17 7.86 -11.23
N HIS A 94 -13.10 7.78 -12.20
CA HIS A 94 -13.79 8.93 -12.80
C HIS A 94 -14.67 9.73 -11.81
N GLY A 95 -15.15 9.08 -10.75
CA GLY A 95 -15.97 9.69 -9.70
C GLY A 95 -15.16 10.39 -8.60
N LEU A 96 -13.87 10.07 -8.46
CA LEU A 96 -12.94 10.70 -7.50
C LEU A 96 -12.48 12.07 -8.01
N ARG A 97 -13.43 13.00 -8.13
CA ARG A 97 -13.14 14.38 -8.58
C ARG A 97 -12.48 15.22 -7.49
N ASN A 98 -12.66 14.89 -6.21
CA ASN A 98 -12.21 15.74 -5.11
C ASN A 98 -11.29 15.00 -4.11
N ARG A 99 -10.32 15.70 -3.49
CA ARG A 99 -9.41 15.11 -2.47
C ARG A 99 -10.19 14.50 -1.29
N ARG A 100 -11.37 15.05 -0.99
CA ARG A 100 -12.24 14.62 0.11
C ARG A 100 -12.86 13.23 -0.09
N ASP A 101 -12.83 12.72 -1.32
CA ASP A 101 -13.35 11.41 -1.66
C ASP A 101 -12.32 10.29 -1.37
N LEU A 102 -11.05 10.66 -1.13
CA LEU A 102 -9.98 9.74 -0.78
C LEU A 102 -9.92 9.52 0.74
N PHE A 103 -9.69 8.29 1.14
CA PHE A 103 -9.40 7.97 2.54
C PHE A 103 -7.98 8.41 2.91
N ARG A 104 -7.82 9.12 4.04
CA ARG A 104 -6.52 9.51 4.57
C ARG A 104 -5.85 8.38 5.36
N LEU A 105 -4.73 7.89 4.85
CA LEU A 105 -3.92 6.89 5.53
C LEU A 105 -3.24 7.51 6.76
N HIS A 106 -3.21 6.77 7.86
CA HIS A 106 -2.64 7.27 9.13
C HIS A 106 -1.10 7.28 9.08
N SER A 107 -0.47 8.26 9.73
CA SER A 107 1.00 8.41 9.81
C SER A 107 1.73 7.22 10.46
N SER A 108 1.01 6.33 11.14
CA SER A 108 1.58 5.05 11.61
C SER A 108 2.18 4.19 10.49
N ILE A 109 1.82 4.43 9.22
CA ILE A 109 2.44 3.74 8.06
C ILE A 109 3.96 3.86 8.05
N PHE A 110 4.50 5.00 8.52
CA PHE A 110 5.94 5.25 8.58
C PHE A 110 6.67 4.39 9.62
N SER A 111 5.93 3.73 10.53
CA SER A 111 6.50 2.77 11.50
C SER A 111 6.74 1.39 10.89
N CYS A 112 6.19 1.10 9.71
CA CYS A 112 6.29 -0.20 9.06
C CYS A 112 7.61 -0.35 8.25
N LEU A 113 8.75 -0.33 8.94
CA LEU A 113 10.08 -0.32 8.31
C LEU A 113 10.50 -1.67 7.67
N HIS A 114 9.79 -2.75 8.00
CA HIS A 114 9.99 -4.09 7.44
C HIS A 114 9.15 -4.37 6.20
N LEU A 115 8.40 -3.38 5.70
CA LEU A 115 7.62 -3.53 4.47
C LEU A 115 8.55 -3.86 3.31
N VAL A 116 8.23 -4.98 2.65
CA VAL A 116 8.83 -5.47 1.41
C VAL A 116 7.92 -5.13 0.22
N SER A 117 6.61 -5.20 0.43
CA SER A 117 5.61 -4.87 -0.61
C SER A 117 4.54 -3.95 -0.04
N LEU A 118 4.29 -2.83 -0.70
CA LEU A 118 3.28 -1.84 -0.34
C LEU A 118 2.37 -1.57 -1.54
N GLU A 119 1.10 -1.93 -1.41
CA GLU A 119 0.05 -1.64 -2.38
C GLU A 119 -0.93 -0.64 -1.77
N LEU A 120 -1.10 0.50 -2.43
CA LEU A 120 -2.00 1.57 -2.03
C LEU A 120 -2.93 1.91 -3.19
N GLN A 121 -4.22 1.93 -2.91
CA GLN A 121 -5.25 2.23 -3.90
C GLN A 121 -6.30 3.21 -3.34
N LYS A 122 -6.56 4.30 -4.08
CA LYS A 122 -7.60 5.30 -3.79
C LYS A 122 -7.49 5.87 -2.37
N CYS A 123 -6.27 6.22 -1.97
CA CYS A 123 -6.01 6.80 -0.66
C CYS A 123 -5.18 8.08 -0.77
N GLN A 124 -5.23 8.88 0.29
CA GLN A 124 -4.35 10.00 0.49
C GLN A 124 -3.23 9.58 1.44
N PHE A 125 -1.98 9.75 1.01
CA PHE A 125 -0.80 9.42 1.78
C PHE A 125 -0.53 10.54 2.81
N PRO A 126 -0.22 10.21 4.07
CA PRO A 126 0.02 11.22 5.09
C PRO A 126 1.30 12.01 4.79
N PRO A 127 1.41 13.26 5.29
CA PRO A 127 2.60 14.07 5.10
C PRO A 127 3.83 13.37 5.68
N LEU A 128 4.95 13.45 4.94
CA LEU A 128 6.21 12.84 5.33
C LEU A 128 6.73 13.44 6.65
N PRO A 129 7.09 12.63 7.65
CA PRO A 129 7.77 13.11 8.84
C PRO A 129 9.12 13.72 8.47
N ALA A 130 9.50 14.81 9.13
CA ALA A 130 10.82 15.42 8.94
C ALA A 130 11.93 14.39 9.22
N GLY A 131 12.85 14.21 8.27
CA GLY A 131 13.94 13.23 8.37
C GLY A 131 13.54 11.78 8.17
N PHE A 132 12.34 11.49 7.64
CA PHE A 132 11.97 10.14 7.25
C PHE A 132 12.88 9.65 6.11
N ALA A 133 13.76 8.69 6.43
CA ALA A 133 14.75 8.13 5.50
C ALA A 133 14.16 7.13 4.48
N GLY A 134 12.83 7.06 4.37
CA GLY A 134 12.14 6.14 3.47
C GLY A 134 11.84 4.76 4.06
N PHE A 135 11.38 3.86 3.19
CA PHE A 135 11.10 2.47 3.53
C PHE A 135 12.32 1.59 3.18
N PRO A 136 13.16 1.20 4.15
CA PRO A 136 14.46 0.61 3.85
C PRO A 136 14.37 -0.81 3.28
N SER A 137 13.32 -1.56 3.61
CA SER A 137 13.16 -2.95 3.14
C SER A 137 12.30 -3.07 1.88
N LEU A 138 11.72 -1.97 1.40
CA LEU A 138 10.69 -1.98 0.38
C LEU A 138 11.28 -2.33 -0.97
N GLN A 139 10.73 -3.37 -1.60
CA GLN A 139 11.14 -3.90 -2.90
C GLN A 139 10.06 -3.69 -3.95
N GLU A 140 8.80 -3.63 -3.54
CA GLU A 140 7.65 -3.45 -4.43
C GLU A 140 6.77 -2.31 -3.92
N LEU A 141 6.47 -1.35 -4.81
CA LEU A 141 5.56 -0.25 -4.53
C LEU A 141 4.53 -0.14 -5.66
N ASN A 142 3.25 -0.25 -5.32
CA ASN A 142 2.14 -0.13 -6.25
C ASN A 142 1.17 0.95 -5.77
N LEU A 143 1.06 2.02 -6.54
CA LEU A 143 0.24 3.18 -6.26
C LEU A 143 -0.85 3.29 -7.33
N THR A 144 -2.11 3.20 -6.92
CA THR A 144 -3.26 3.38 -7.83
C THR A 144 -4.15 4.52 -7.33
N THR A 145 -4.19 5.64 -8.03
CA THR A 145 -4.99 6.82 -7.64
C THR A 145 -4.65 7.27 -6.21
N VAL A 146 -3.36 7.41 -5.93
CA VAL A 146 -2.84 7.86 -4.63
C VAL A 146 -2.44 9.33 -4.75
N ARG A 147 -2.84 10.15 -3.78
CA ARG A 147 -2.45 11.57 -3.69
C ARG A 147 -1.71 11.84 -2.39
N ASP A 148 -0.79 12.78 -2.39
CA ASP A 148 -0.20 13.29 -1.15
C ASP A 148 -1.14 14.34 -0.50
N GLU A 149 -1.04 14.50 0.81
CA GLU A 149 -1.59 15.64 1.55
C GLU A 149 -0.81 16.93 1.29
N ALA A 150 0.52 16.86 1.21
CA ALA A 150 1.41 18.02 1.15
C ALA A 150 1.84 18.43 -0.27
N ASP A 151 1.60 17.58 -1.28
CA ASP A 151 2.12 17.75 -2.66
C ASP A 151 3.67 17.83 -2.70
N GLU A 152 4.35 17.23 -1.72
CA GLU A 152 5.81 17.22 -1.55
C GLU A 152 6.32 15.79 -1.32
N TRP A 153 5.56 14.78 -1.76
CA TRP A 153 5.90 13.39 -1.50
C TRP A 153 7.10 12.94 -2.33
N VAL A 154 8.24 12.83 -1.66
CA VAL A 154 9.45 12.19 -2.18
C VAL A 154 9.44 10.70 -1.82
N ILE A 155 9.34 9.85 -2.83
CA ILE A 155 9.42 8.40 -2.67
C ILE A 155 10.90 8.03 -2.43
N GLN A 156 11.23 7.77 -1.17
CA GLN A 156 12.52 7.23 -0.75
C GLN A 156 12.39 5.74 -0.44
N ALA A 157 13.00 4.90 -1.27
CA ALA A 157 13.02 3.45 -1.10
C ALA A 157 14.29 2.87 -1.77
N PRO A 158 15.44 2.88 -1.08
CA PRO A 158 16.74 2.55 -1.69
C PRO A 158 16.84 1.11 -2.20
N ASN A 159 15.97 0.23 -1.71
CA ASN A 159 15.90 -1.17 -2.10
C ASN A 159 14.74 -1.50 -3.06
N LEU A 160 14.05 -0.48 -3.59
CA LEU A 160 12.92 -0.67 -4.49
C LEU A 160 13.39 -1.31 -5.78
N ARG A 161 12.71 -2.39 -6.20
CA ARG A 161 12.99 -3.14 -7.43
C ARG A 161 11.89 -2.95 -8.46
N SER A 162 10.64 -2.89 -8.00
CA SER A 162 9.45 -2.74 -8.83
C SER A 162 8.61 -1.56 -8.37
N LEU A 163 8.36 -0.63 -9.28
CA LEU A 163 7.47 0.51 -9.09
C LEU A 163 6.32 0.43 -10.10
N THR A 164 5.08 0.57 -9.62
CA THR A 164 3.90 0.73 -10.46
C THR A 164 3.11 1.93 -9.98
N ILE A 165 2.83 2.88 -10.87
CA ILE A 165 1.98 4.04 -10.62
C ILE A 165 0.88 4.04 -11.67
N ARG A 166 -0.37 4.03 -11.22
CA ARG A 166 -1.55 4.19 -12.07
C ARG A 166 -2.37 5.37 -11.57
N SER A 167 -2.59 6.37 -12.41
CA SER A 167 -3.31 7.58 -12.01
C SER A 167 -4.08 8.15 -13.18
N LYS A 168 -5.08 8.97 -12.85
CA LYS A 168 -5.77 9.74 -13.88
C LYS A 168 -4.84 10.80 -14.46
N ASP A 169 -4.23 11.60 -13.58
CA ASP A 169 -3.36 12.73 -13.94
C ASP A 169 -2.01 12.58 -13.23
N TYR A 170 -0.96 13.23 -13.76
CA TYR A 170 0.32 13.38 -13.05
C TYR A 170 0.08 14.16 -11.75
N GLN A 171 0.66 13.71 -10.63
CA GLN A 171 0.43 14.29 -9.30
C GLN A 171 1.72 14.84 -8.67
N GLY A 172 2.72 15.24 -9.47
CA GLY A 172 3.95 15.83 -8.92
C GLY A 172 4.80 14.83 -8.13
N TRP A 173 4.80 13.55 -8.49
CA TRP A 173 5.59 12.55 -7.74
C TRP A 173 7.07 12.82 -7.90
N GLN A 174 7.75 12.96 -6.77
CA GLN A 174 9.19 13.10 -6.71
C GLN A 174 9.81 11.79 -6.25
N PHE A 175 10.96 11.44 -6.83
CA PHE A 175 11.71 10.24 -6.47
C PHE A 175 13.05 10.65 -5.91
N GLY A 176 13.40 10.05 -4.77
CA GLY A 176 14.79 10.07 -4.32
C GLY A 176 15.65 9.14 -5.17
N GLU A 177 16.86 8.85 -4.71
CA GLU A 177 17.70 7.84 -5.35
C GLU A 177 17.09 6.45 -5.20
N LEU A 178 16.81 5.78 -6.33
CA LEU A 178 16.25 4.43 -6.38
C LEU A 178 17.23 3.45 -7.06
N PRO A 179 18.44 3.24 -6.51
CA PRO A 179 19.56 2.59 -7.20
C PRO A 179 19.33 1.12 -7.59
N ARG A 180 18.32 0.47 -7.01
CA ARG A 180 17.99 -0.94 -7.26
C ARG A 180 16.75 -1.15 -8.14
N LEU A 181 16.16 -0.08 -8.63
CA LEU A 181 14.92 -0.14 -9.41
C LEU A 181 15.21 -0.78 -10.77
N SER A 182 14.56 -1.92 -11.04
CA SER A 182 14.70 -2.68 -12.29
C SER A 182 13.50 -2.51 -13.20
N ASP A 183 12.32 -2.40 -12.61
CA ASP A 183 11.05 -2.36 -13.33
C ASP A 183 10.23 -1.15 -12.86
N ALA A 184 9.90 -0.26 -13.78
CA ALA A 184 8.99 0.85 -13.53
C ALA A 184 7.83 0.80 -14.53
N THR A 185 6.59 0.89 -14.04
CA THR A 185 5.39 1.02 -14.87
C THR A 185 4.63 2.26 -14.45
N VAL A 186 4.34 3.13 -15.41
CA VAL A 186 3.52 4.32 -15.22
C VAL A 186 2.35 4.28 -16.20
N ASP A 187 1.14 4.33 -15.67
CA ASP A 187 -0.12 4.33 -16.42
C ASP A 187 -0.90 5.61 -16.10
N LEU A 188 -1.00 6.51 -17.08
CA LEU A 188 -1.63 7.83 -16.96
C LEU A 188 -2.75 7.95 -17.98
N GLU A 189 -3.96 8.25 -17.52
CA GLU A 189 -5.11 8.40 -18.44
C GLU A 189 -5.10 9.74 -19.18
N SER A 190 -4.64 10.82 -18.53
CA SER A 190 -4.66 12.18 -19.07
C SER A 190 -3.31 12.68 -19.56
N TYR A 191 -3.36 13.78 -20.31
CA TYR A 191 -2.20 14.46 -20.87
C TYR A 191 -1.27 14.97 -19.76
N VAL A 192 0.03 14.70 -19.91
CA VAL A 192 1.08 15.20 -19.02
C VAL A 192 1.85 16.29 -19.76
N ASP A 193 1.94 17.48 -19.18
CA ASP A 193 2.83 18.51 -19.71
C ASP A 193 4.29 18.06 -19.64
N GLU A 194 5.06 18.33 -20.70
CA GLU A 194 6.41 17.78 -20.89
C GLU A 194 7.39 18.10 -19.73
N HIS A 195 7.21 19.23 -19.06
CA HIS A 195 8.11 19.71 -18.00
C HIS A 195 7.99 18.88 -16.71
N ASP A 196 6.79 18.45 -16.37
CA ASP A 196 6.50 17.72 -15.13
C ASP A 196 6.92 16.24 -15.24
N PHE A 197 6.81 15.66 -16.44
CA PHE A 197 7.21 14.28 -16.68
C PHE A 197 8.75 14.11 -16.75
N GLY A 198 9.47 15.17 -17.08
CA GLY A 198 10.93 15.17 -17.15
C GLY A 198 11.61 14.83 -15.82
N GLU A 199 11.10 15.38 -14.70
CA GLU A 199 11.63 15.07 -13.36
C GLU A 199 11.38 13.61 -12.96
N PHE A 200 10.19 13.08 -13.29
CA PHE A 200 9.90 11.65 -13.13
C PHE A 200 10.93 10.81 -13.87
N LEU A 201 11.12 11.08 -15.18
CA LEU A 201 12.03 10.33 -16.02
C LEU A 201 13.48 10.42 -15.54
N ALA A 202 13.91 11.59 -15.07
CA ALA A 202 15.25 11.76 -14.51
C ALA A 202 15.48 10.85 -13.29
N GLY A 203 14.48 10.72 -12.41
CA GLY A 203 14.52 9.85 -11.23
C GLY A 203 14.49 8.35 -11.54
N VAL A 204 14.07 7.95 -12.75
CA VAL A 204 14.03 6.54 -13.18
C VAL A 204 14.92 6.24 -14.39
N ALA A 205 15.74 7.20 -14.85
CA ALA A 205 16.51 7.07 -16.08
C ALA A 205 17.52 5.90 -16.06
N HIS A 206 17.97 5.48 -14.88
CA HIS A 206 18.88 4.35 -14.68
C HIS A 206 18.21 2.98 -14.69
N VAL A 207 16.88 2.92 -14.87
CA VAL A 207 16.10 1.68 -14.77
C VAL A 207 16.16 0.87 -16.06
N GLY A 208 16.46 -0.42 -15.95
CA GLY A 208 16.63 -1.32 -17.10
C GLY A 208 15.34 -1.57 -17.89
N LYS A 209 14.16 -1.42 -17.28
CA LYS A 209 12.87 -1.55 -17.94
C LYS A 209 11.87 -0.51 -17.44
N ILE A 210 11.45 0.38 -18.34
CA ILE A 210 10.41 1.37 -18.07
C ILE A 210 9.27 1.16 -19.06
N THR A 211 8.07 0.91 -18.54
CA THR A 211 6.83 0.87 -19.31
C THR A 211 6.03 2.13 -19.01
N ILE A 212 5.68 2.88 -20.05
CA ILE A 212 4.82 4.05 -19.93
C ILE A 212 3.59 3.81 -20.81
N ALA A 213 2.43 3.69 -20.17
CA ALA A 213 1.14 3.72 -20.81
C ALA A 213 0.54 5.11 -20.55
N ALA A 214 0.33 5.89 -21.60
CA ALA A 214 -0.40 7.14 -21.50
C ALA A 214 -1.54 7.13 -22.51
N GLY A 215 -2.73 7.58 -22.11
CA GLY A 215 -3.88 7.71 -23.02
C GLY A 215 -3.58 8.58 -24.25
N TYR A 216 -2.63 9.52 -24.11
CA TYR A 216 -2.05 10.33 -25.17
C TYR A 216 -0.55 10.54 -24.86
N LEU A 217 0.35 9.94 -25.65
CA LEU A 217 1.80 10.12 -25.50
C LEU A 217 2.23 11.42 -26.19
N PRO A 218 2.98 12.34 -25.53
CA PRO A 218 3.70 13.40 -26.23
C PRO A 218 4.74 12.78 -27.20
N GLU A 219 4.99 13.45 -28.33
CA GLU A 219 5.85 12.93 -29.43
C GLU A 219 7.25 12.49 -28.95
N VAL A 220 7.80 13.14 -27.92
CA VAL A 220 9.09 12.83 -27.32
C VAL A 220 9.15 11.41 -26.71
N LEU A 221 8.03 10.89 -26.19
CA LEU A 221 7.97 9.54 -25.61
C LEU A 221 7.84 8.42 -26.65
N ILE A 222 7.30 8.72 -27.82
CA ILE A 222 7.30 7.78 -28.97
C ILE A 222 8.74 7.51 -29.41
N LEU A 223 9.62 8.51 -29.35
CA LEU A 223 11.04 8.38 -29.67
C LEU A 223 11.81 7.59 -28.59
N PHE A 224 11.48 7.75 -27.31
CA PHE A 224 12.12 6.98 -26.23
C PHE A 224 11.70 5.51 -26.18
N THR A 225 10.41 5.21 -26.41
CA THR A 225 9.89 3.83 -26.42
C THR A 225 10.42 3.01 -27.60
N SER A 226 10.66 3.66 -28.75
CA SER A 226 11.34 3.04 -29.91
C SER A 226 12.84 2.81 -29.68
N TYR A 227 13.51 3.67 -28.90
CA TYR A 227 14.91 3.49 -28.51
C TYR A 227 15.12 2.39 -27.46
N LEU A 228 14.18 2.19 -26.53
CA LEU A 228 14.28 1.14 -25.50
C LEU A 228 13.88 -0.25 -26.00
N SER A 229 13.04 -0.34 -27.03
CA SER A 229 12.66 -1.62 -27.66
C SER A 229 13.70 -2.17 -28.64
N SER A 230 14.81 -1.46 -28.84
CA SER A 230 15.90 -1.82 -29.76
C SER A 230 17.20 -2.28 -29.08
N TRP A 231 17.15 -2.59 -27.77
CA TRP A 231 18.25 -3.21 -27.00
C TRP A 231 17.84 -4.52 -26.34
#